data_AF-A0A947S3W8-F1
#
_entry.id   AF-A0A947S3W8-F1
#
_cell.length_a   1.000
_cell.length_b   1.000
_cell.length_c   1.000
_cell.angle_alpha   90.00
_cell.angle_beta   90.00
_cell.angle_gamma   90.00
#
_symmetry.space_group_name_H-M   'P 1'
#
loop_
_entity.id
_entity.type
_entity.pdbx_description
1 polymer ?
#
loop_
_entity_poly.entity_id
_entity_poly.type
_entity_poly.pdbx_seq_one_letter_code
_entity_poly.pdbx_strand_id
1 'polypeptide(L)'
;MKKKINNIEASSFRDPNGFIFFIGSDLFRQINETGRQNFDFLTDSGLYQKLVEDKLLIAHEQAPEKITLSKNAYKIIKPQIIPFLSYPYEWSFTQLKDAALLTLKIQETALKYNMSLKDASAYNVQFIGCNPIFIDTLSFEKYKEGQPWIAYRQFCQ
;
A
#
# COMPACT_ATOMS: atom_id res chain seq x y z
N MET A 1 -7.30 29.50 0.47
CA MET A 1 -8.15 28.89 -0.58
C MET A 1 -8.33 27.43 -0.24
N LYS A 2 -9.57 26.95 -0.02
CA LYS A 2 -9.84 25.51 0.17
C LYS A 2 -9.54 24.82 -1.16
N LYS A 3 -8.46 24.03 -1.25
CA LYS A 3 -8.17 23.26 -2.47
C LYS A 3 -9.34 22.30 -2.71
N LYS A 4 -9.90 22.34 -3.92
CA LYS A 4 -11.06 21.50 -4.29
C LYS A 4 -10.58 20.04 -4.33
N ILE A 5 -11.17 19.18 -3.52
CA ILE A 5 -10.93 17.74 -3.53
C ILE A 5 -11.61 17.22 -4.78
N ASN A 6 -10.84 16.68 -5.71
CA ASN A 6 -11.37 16.10 -6.92
C ASN A 6 -11.28 14.58 -6.75
N ASN A 7 -12.42 13.90 -6.78
CA ASN A 7 -12.56 12.45 -6.87
C ASN A 7 -11.88 11.64 -5.75
N ILE A 8 -12.70 11.14 -4.83
CA ILE A 8 -12.33 9.99 -4.00
C ILE A 8 -12.36 8.76 -4.90
N GLU A 9 -11.28 7.98 -4.94
CA GLU A 9 -11.22 6.77 -5.75
C GLU A 9 -12.08 5.67 -5.12
N ALA A 10 -13.15 5.29 -5.81
CA ALA A 10 -14.18 4.39 -5.30
C ALA A 10 -13.64 2.98 -4.95
N SER A 11 -12.60 2.51 -5.65
CA SER A 11 -11.94 1.23 -5.38
C SER A 11 -11.27 1.19 -4.00
N SER A 12 -10.76 2.33 -3.53
CA SER A 12 -10.10 2.45 -2.22
C SER A 12 -11.07 2.67 -1.06
N PHE A 13 -12.29 3.14 -1.34
CA PHE A 13 -13.27 3.51 -0.31
C PHE A 13 -13.79 2.31 0.52
N ARG A 14 -13.57 1.08 0.04
CA ARG A 14 -13.99 -0.15 0.74
C ARG A 14 -13.06 -0.53 1.89
N ASP A 15 -11.82 -0.04 1.90
CA ASP A 15 -10.88 -0.34 2.98
C ASP A 15 -11.22 0.53 4.21
N PRO A 16 -11.58 -0.07 5.35
CA PRO A 16 -11.83 0.70 6.57
C PRO A 16 -10.58 1.46 7.03
N ASN A 17 -9.37 1.04 6.65
CA ASN A 17 -8.11 1.64 7.09
C ASN A 17 -7.76 2.94 6.36
N GLY A 18 -8.35 3.23 5.20
CA GLY A 18 -8.01 4.43 4.45
C GLY A 18 -8.51 4.41 3.01
N PHE A 19 -8.32 5.53 2.32
CA PHE A 19 -8.70 5.67 0.91
C PHE A 19 -7.78 6.68 0.22
N ILE A 20 -7.72 6.62 -1.11
CA ILE A 20 -6.95 7.55 -1.94
C ILE A 20 -7.87 8.60 -2.57
N PHE A 21 -7.32 9.78 -2.80
CA PHE A 21 -8.03 10.92 -3.38
C PHE A 21 -7.05 11.87 -4.07
N PHE A 22 -7.56 12.69 -4.98
CA PHE A 22 -6.76 13.70 -5.66
C PHE A 22 -7.06 15.13 -5.18
N ILE A 23 -6.01 15.94 -5.15
CA ILE A 23 -6.13 17.40 -5.06
C ILE A 23 -5.36 17.99 -6.25
N GLY A 24 -6.09 18.46 -7.26
CA GLY A 24 -5.48 18.78 -8.55
C GLY A 24 -4.94 17.49 -9.20
N SER A 25 -3.65 17.46 -9.52
CA SER A 25 -2.94 16.29 -10.06
C SER A 25 -2.19 15.48 -9.00
N ASP A 26 -2.17 15.95 -7.75
CA ASP A 26 -1.46 15.27 -6.66
C ASP A 26 -2.33 14.17 -6.05
N LEU A 27 -1.76 12.96 -5.95
CA LEU A 27 -2.36 11.81 -5.28
C LEU A 27 -2.06 11.84 -3.78
N PHE A 28 -3.09 11.64 -2.98
CA PHE A 28 -2.98 11.50 -1.54
C PHE A 28 -3.68 10.24 -1.06
N ARG A 29 -3.26 9.74 0.10
CA ARG A 29 -3.94 8.69 0.83
C ARG A 29 -4.26 9.19 2.23
N GLN A 30 -5.52 9.08 2.62
CA GLN A 30 -5.92 9.20 4.01
C GLN A 30 -5.78 7.85 4.69
N ILE A 31 -5.21 7.87 5.89
CA ILE A 31 -5.15 6.76 6.83
C ILE A 31 -6.16 7.09 7.92
N ASN A 32 -7.06 6.15 8.19
CA ASN A 32 -8.08 6.28 9.22
C ASN A 32 -7.56 5.77 10.56
N GLU A 33 -8.22 6.17 11.66
CA GLU A 33 -7.91 5.72 13.02
C GLU A 33 -7.84 4.19 13.17
N THR A 34 -8.64 3.45 12.40
CA THR A 34 -8.64 1.98 12.33
C THR A 34 -7.30 1.41 11.83
N GLY A 35 -6.65 2.10 10.89
CA GLY A 35 -5.36 1.70 10.33
C GLY A 35 -4.14 2.16 11.14
N ARG A 36 -4.35 3.08 12.10
CA ARG A 36 -3.29 3.76 12.87
C ARG A 36 -2.25 2.79 13.44
N GLN A 37 -2.69 1.80 14.22
CA GLN A 37 -1.78 0.94 14.97
C GLN A 37 -0.83 0.13 14.08
N ASN A 38 -1.31 -0.32 12.91
CA ASN A 38 -0.50 -1.08 11.97
C ASN A 38 0.39 -0.15 11.14
N PHE A 39 -0.12 1.03 10.76
CA PHE A 39 0.66 2.03 10.04
C PHE A 39 1.83 2.56 10.87
N ASP A 40 1.58 2.93 12.14
CA ASP A 40 2.64 3.38 13.04
C ASP A 40 3.69 2.27 13.25
N PHE A 41 3.26 1.02 13.41
CA PHE A 41 4.20 -0.09 13.54
C PHE A 41 5.01 -0.35 12.26
N LEU A 42 4.41 -0.17 11.07
CA LEU A 42 5.10 -0.25 9.78
C LEU A 42 6.22 0.79 9.67
N THR A 43 5.98 2.01 10.15
CA THR A 43 7.00 3.07 10.14
C THR A 43 8.03 2.90 11.24
N ASP A 44 7.60 2.61 12.46
CA ASP A 44 8.45 2.61 13.66
C ASP A 44 9.36 1.37 13.73
N SER A 45 8.93 0.24 13.16
CA SER A 45 9.76 -0.97 13.07
C SER A 45 10.93 -0.83 12.10
N GLY A 46 10.91 0.16 11.19
CA GLY A 46 11.86 0.29 10.09
C GLY A 46 11.51 -0.57 8.86
N LEU A 47 10.43 -1.35 8.89
CA LEU A 47 10.00 -2.14 7.74
C LEU A 47 9.68 -1.25 6.53
N TYR A 48 8.97 -0.14 6.75
CA TYR A 48 8.67 0.82 5.67
C TYR A 48 9.93 1.27 4.93
N GLN A 49 10.92 1.75 5.69
CA GLN A 49 12.18 2.23 5.13
C GLN A 49 12.87 1.12 4.35
N LYS A 50 12.96 -0.09 4.92
CA LYS A 50 13.56 -1.24 4.26
C LYS A 50 12.88 -1.59 2.92
N LEU A 51 11.55 -1.63 2.89
CA LEU A 51 10.80 -1.97 1.67
C LEU A 51 10.94 -0.90 0.59
N VAL A 52 11.02 0.39 0.96
CA VAL A 52 11.21 1.49 0.01
C VAL A 52 12.65 1.49 -0.55
N GLU A 53 13.65 1.33 0.31
CA GLU A 53 15.06 1.26 -0.11
C GLU A 53 15.33 0.09 -1.06
N ASP A 54 14.70 -1.06 -0.80
CA ASP A 54 14.79 -2.25 -1.65
C ASP A 54 13.90 -2.16 -2.91
N LYS A 55 13.20 -1.04 -3.12
CA LYS A 55 12.26 -0.79 -4.23
C LYS A 55 11.10 -1.80 -4.31
N LEU A 56 10.66 -2.32 -3.17
CA LEU A 56 9.57 -3.29 -3.07
C LEU A 56 8.21 -2.60 -2.85
N LEU A 57 8.20 -1.49 -2.13
CA LEU A 57 7.00 -0.72 -1.81
C LEU A 57 7.12 0.70 -2.36
N ILE A 58 6.02 1.25 -2.87
CA ILE A 58 5.96 2.64 -3.33
C ILE A 58 6.27 3.59 -2.18
N ALA A 59 7.18 4.54 -2.43
CA ALA A 59 7.50 5.55 -1.44
C ALA A 59 6.33 6.53 -1.29
N HIS A 60 6.18 7.03 -0.07
CA HIS A 60 5.26 8.10 0.26
C HIS A 60 5.90 9.09 1.22
N GLU A 61 5.47 10.33 1.11
CA GLU A 61 5.87 11.43 1.99
C GLU A 61 4.72 11.81 2.91
N GLN A 62 5.02 12.48 4.03
CA GLN A 62 3.95 13.06 4.85
C GLN A 62 3.30 14.22 4.10
N ALA A 63 1.97 14.24 4.06
CA ALA A 63 1.26 15.35 3.44
C ALA A 63 1.31 16.60 4.35
N PRO A 64 1.18 17.82 3.78
CA PRO A 64 1.09 19.04 4.58
C PRO A 64 -0.09 19.01 5.55
N GLU A 65 0.10 19.51 6.78
CA GLU A 65 -0.85 19.42 7.92
C GLU A 65 -2.27 19.93 7.69
N LYS A 66 -2.53 20.68 6.60
CA LYS A 66 -3.80 21.39 6.38
C LYS A 66 -4.85 20.59 5.60
N ILE A 67 -4.64 19.29 5.37
CA ILE A 67 -5.59 18.44 4.64
C ILE A 67 -6.32 17.57 5.68
N THR A 68 -7.63 17.75 5.79
CA THR A 68 -8.50 16.89 6.61
C THR A 68 -9.79 16.66 5.83
N LEU A 69 -10.09 15.41 5.47
CA LEU A 69 -11.27 15.07 4.66
C LEU A 69 -12.42 14.49 5.48
N SER A 70 -12.11 13.80 6.58
CA SER A 70 -13.13 13.19 7.44
C SER A 70 -12.74 13.29 8.91
N LYS A 71 -13.73 13.10 9.79
CA LYS A 71 -13.54 13.09 11.24
C LYS A 71 -12.71 11.91 11.75
N ASN A 72 -12.60 10.85 10.95
CA ASN A 72 -11.87 9.62 11.31
C ASN A 72 -10.45 9.59 10.73
N ALA A 73 -9.99 10.71 10.15
CA ALA A 73 -8.66 10.83 9.59
C ALA A 73 -7.60 10.84 10.71
N TYR A 74 -6.69 9.87 10.67
CA TYR A 74 -5.51 9.83 11.53
C TYR A 74 -4.34 10.58 10.90
N LYS A 75 -4.01 10.24 9.65
CA LYS A 75 -2.85 10.82 8.94
C LYS A 75 -3.12 10.88 7.44
N ILE A 76 -2.42 11.78 6.75
CA ILE A 76 -2.44 11.85 5.29
C ILE A 76 -1.01 11.73 4.77
N ILE A 77 -0.84 10.87 3.77
CA ILE A 77 0.43 10.67 3.08
C ILE A 77 0.26 11.00 1.60
N LYS A 78 1.37 11.30 0.93
CA LYS A 78 1.47 11.56 -0.50
C LYS A 78 2.31 10.47 -1.15
N PRO A 79 1.69 9.39 -1.67
CA PRO A 79 2.41 8.35 -2.41
C PRO A 79 2.99 8.91 -3.72
N GLN A 80 4.10 8.33 -4.17
CA GLN A 80 4.58 8.55 -5.52
C GLN A 80 3.56 8.02 -6.54
N ILE A 81 3.34 8.79 -7.61
CA ILE A 81 2.40 8.43 -8.66
C ILE A 81 3.06 7.42 -9.59
N ILE A 82 2.37 6.30 -9.86
CA ILE A 82 2.78 5.35 -10.89
C ILE A 82 2.45 5.95 -12.27
N PRO A 83 3.41 6.00 -13.22
CA PRO A 83 3.20 6.64 -14.52
C PRO A 83 2.13 5.95 -15.39
N PHE A 84 1.96 4.64 -15.22
CA PHE A 84 1.06 3.82 -16.01
C PHE A 84 0.43 2.74 -15.14
N LEU A 85 -0.91 2.67 -15.14
CA LEU A 85 -1.64 1.62 -14.46
C LEU A 85 -1.89 0.46 -15.42
N SER A 86 -1.59 -0.73 -14.96
CA SER A 86 -1.91 -1.98 -15.64
C SER A 86 -2.61 -2.93 -14.69
N TYR A 87 -3.35 -3.88 -15.23
CA TYR A 87 -4.14 -4.83 -14.45
C TYR A 87 -3.65 -6.26 -14.63
N PRO A 88 -3.85 -7.16 -13.64
CA PRO A 88 -3.37 -8.53 -13.71
C PRO A 88 -3.77 -9.30 -14.96
N TYR A 89 -4.95 -9.04 -15.52
CA TYR A 89 -5.43 -9.69 -16.75
C TYR A 89 -4.75 -9.17 -18.03
N GLU A 90 -3.97 -8.10 -17.95
CA GLU A 90 -3.18 -7.55 -19.06
C GLU A 90 -1.73 -8.04 -19.03
N TRP A 91 -1.34 -8.74 -17.97
CA TRP A 91 0.05 -9.14 -17.74
C TRP A 91 0.39 -10.45 -18.46
N SER A 92 1.60 -10.48 -19.02
CA SER A 92 2.21 -11.73 -19.45
C SER A 92 2.48 -12.66 -18.27
N PHE A 93 2.69 -13.95 -18.56
CA PHE A 93 3.08 -14.92 -17.54
C PHE A 93 4.33 -14.48 -16.76
N THR A 94 5.33 -13.91 -17.43
CA THR A 94 6.55 -13.41 -16.79
C THR A 94 6.25 -12.29 -15.80
N GLN A 95 5.38 -11.34 -16.17
CA GLN A 95 4.97 -10.27 -15.26
C GLN A 95 4.17 -10.81 -14.05
N LEU A 96 3.30 -11.79 -14.25
CA LEU A 96 2.60 -12.46 -13.14
C LEU A 96 3.59 -13.15 -12.19
N LYS A 97 4.59 -13.84 -12.73
CA LYS A 97 5.66 -14.45 -11.94
C LYS A 97 6.45 -13.41 -11.16
N ASP A 98 6.83 -12.30 -11.79
CA ASP A 98 7.60 -11.24 -11.15
C ASP A 98 6.78 -10.55 -10.04
N ALA A 99 5.49 -10.34 -10.26
CA ALA A 99 4.56 -9.85 -9.24
C ALA A 99 4.44 -10.81 -8.05
N ALA A 100 4.33 -12.12 -8.31
CA ALA A 100 4.28 -13.12 -7.24
C ALA A 100 5.59 -13.18 -6.42
N LEU A 101 6.75 -13.12 -7.09
CA LEU A 101 8.06 -13.10 -6.43
C LEU A 101 8.25 -11.83 -5.59
N LEU A 102 7.79 -10.67 -6.09
CA LEU A 102 7.76 -9.43 -5.31
C LEU A 102 6.94 -9.60 -4.03
N THR A 103 5.71 -10.09 -4.14
CA THR A 103 4.80 -10.28 -2.99
C THR A 103 5.39 -11.23 -1.95
N LEU A 104 6.00 -12.35 -2.38
CA LEU A 104 6.67 -13.28 -1.47
C LEU A 104 7.89 -12.65 -0.79
N LYS A 105 8.69 -11.86 -1.51
CA LYS A 105 9.84 -11.15 -0.94
C LYS A 105 9.40 -10.11 0.09
N ILE A 106 8.29 -9.41 -0.16
CA ILE A 106 7.70 -8.48 0.80
C ILE A 106 7.23 -9.23 2.05
N GLN A 107 6.50 -10.33 1.89
CA GLN A 107 6.03 -11.15 3.01
C GLN A 107 7.20 -11.66 3.86
N GLU A 108 8.22 -12.24 3.24
CA GLU A 108 9.43 -12.71 3.94
C GLU A 108 10.13 -11.58 4.68
N THR A 109 10.24 -10.40 4.05
CA THR A 109 10.85 -9.23 4.68
C THR A 109 10.00 -8.75 5.85
N ALA A 110 8.67 -8.66 5.70
CA ALA A 110 7.76 -8.22 6.75
C ALA A 110 7.86 -9.08 8.01
N LEU A 111 8.00 -10.40 7.86
CA LEU A 111 8.13 -11.33 8.98
C LEU A 111 9.37 -11.03 9.85
N LYS A 112 10.48 -10.60 9.23
CA LYS A 112 11.71 -10.19 9.95
C LYS A 112 11.50 -8.96 10.84
N TYR A 113 10.43 -8.19 10.59
CA TYR A 113 10.04 -7.00 11.34
C TYR A 113 8.76 -7.21 12.16
N ASN A 114 8.37 -8.47 12.42
CA ASN A 114 7.15 -8.84 13.15
C ASN A 114 5.86 -8.31 12.49
N MET A 115 5.83 -8.26 11.16
CA MET A 115 4.65 -7.90 10.37
C MET A 115 4.33 -8.96 9.31
N SER A 116 3.13 -8.89 8.76
CA SER A 116 2.68 -9.75 7.67
C SER A 116 1.79 -8.96 6.71
N LEU A 117 1.79 -9.35 5.43
CA LEU A 117 0.80 -8.90 4.46
C LEU A 117 -0.56 -9.52 4.81
N LYS A 118 -1.59 -8.69 4.87
CA LYS A 118 -3.00 -9.10 5.01
C LYS A 118 -3.78 -9.06 3.71
N ASP A 119 -3.27 -8.35 2.70
CA ASP A 119 -3.81 -8.29 1.36
C ASP A 119 -2.66 -8.54 0.35
N ALA A 120 -2.71 -9.69 -0.29
CA ALA A 120 -1.72 -10.16 -1.25
C ALA A 120 -2.27 -10.19 -2.69
N SER A 121 -3.32 -9.40 -2.96
CA SER A 121 -3.90 -9.27 -4.29
C SER A 121 -2.86 -8.88 -5.33
N ALA A 122 -2.89 -9.53 -6.50
CA ALA A 122 -2.10 -9.09 -7.65
C ALA A 122 -2.42 -7.63 -8.03
N TYR A 123 -3.62 -7.12 -7.75
CA TYR A 123 -3.99 -5.73 -8.00
C TYR A 123 -3.20 -4.71 -7.17
N ASN A 124 -2.53 -5.15 -6.09
CA ASN A 124 -1.66 -4.30 -5.29
C ASN A 124 -0.23 -4.22 -5.84
N VAL A 125 0.04 -4.86 -6.98
CA VAL A 125 1.30 -4.74 -7.73
C VAL A 125 1.09 -3.89 -8.97
N GLN A 126 2.06 -3.03 -9.27
CA GLN A 126 2.17 -2.25 -10.51
C GLN A 126 3.58 -2.35 -11.06
N PHE A 127 3.84 -1.76 -12.23
CA PHE A 127 5.15 -1.80 -12.87
C PHE A 127 5.70 -0.40 -13.12
N ILE A 128 6.96 -0.16 -12.75
CA ILE A 128 7.74 1.01 -13.16
C ILE A 128 8.76 0.54 -14.20
N GLY A 129 8.43 0.74 -15.48
CA GLY A 129 9.13 0.07 -16.58
C GLY A 129 8.90 -1.44 -16.50
N CYS A 130 9.96 -2.22 -16.38
CA CYS A 130 9.90 -3.67 -16.20
C CYS A 130 9.94 -4.13 -14.73
N ASN A 131 10.04 -3.22 -13.77
CA ASN A 131 10.19 -3.58 -12.36
C ASN A 131 8.83 -3.59 -11.65
N PRO A 132 8.42 -4.72 -11.03
CA PRO A 132 7.21 -4.74 -10.22
C PRO A 132 7.40 -3.93 -8.94
N ILE A 133 6.36 -3.26 -8.47
CA ILE A 133 6.33 -2.50 -7.22
C ILE A 133 4.98 -2.64 -6.52
N PHE A 134 5.00 -2.80 -5.20
CA PHE A 134 3.77 -2.91 -4.41
C PHE A 134 3.28 -1.52 -4.05
N ILE A 135 1.97 -1.27 -4.18
CA ILE A 135 1.41 0.08 -4.08
C ILE A 135 0.55 0.31 -2.84
N ASP A 136 0.20 -0.74 -2.10
CA ASP A 136 -0.71 -0.61 -0.96
C ASP A 136 0.00 -0.65 0.41
N THR A 137 0.24 0.54 0.97
CA THR A 137 0.87 0.69 2.30
C THR A 137 0.01 0.17 3.45
N LEU A 138 -1.31 0.07 3.29
CA LEU A 138 -2.22 -0.36 4.36
C LEU A 138 -2.45 -1.87 4.40
N SER A 139 -1.78 -2.62 3.53
CA SER A 139 -1.76 -4.08 3.44
C SER A 139 -0.94 -4.78 4.52
N PHE A 140 -0.35 -4.08 5.49
CA PHE A 140 0.47 -4.69 6.55
C PHE A 140 -0.27 -4.73 7.88
N GLU A 141 -0.01 -5.78 8.65
CA GLU A 141 -0.45 -5.91 10.03
C GLU A 141 0.61 -6.56 10.90
N LYS A 142 0.50 -6.38 12.22
CA LYS A 142 1.37 -7.05 13.18
C LYS A 142 1.23 -8.57 13.05
N TYR A 143 2.34 -9.25 12.89
CA TYR A 143 2.38 -10.70 12.89
C TYR A 143 2.10 -11.24 14.29
N LYS A 144 1.36 -12.34 14.36
CA LYS A 144 1.12 -13.11 15.59
C LYS A 144 1.79 -14.47 15.42
N GLU A 145 2.77 -14.75 16.26
CA GLU A 145 3.53 -16.00 16.21
C GLU A 145 2.61 -17.23 16.13
N GLY A 146 2.94 -18.15 15.22
CA GLY A 146 2.17 -19.38 14.99
C GLY A 146 0.88 -19.19 14.15
N GLN A 147 0.51 -17.97 13.76
CA GLN A 147 -0.58 -17.76 12.80
C GLN A 147 -0.12 -18.06 11.37
N PRO A 148 -0.96 -18.71 10.55
CA PRO A 148 -0.69 -18.87 9.13
C PRO A 148 -0.78 -17.52 8.42
N TRP A 149 -0.20 -17.44 7.21
CA TRP A 149 -0.30 -16.24 6.40
C TRP A 149 -1.75 -16.04 5.91
N ILE A 150 -2.44 -15.06 6.49
CA ILE A 150 -3.87 -14.83 6.25
C ILE A 150 -4.20 -14.52 4.79
N ALA A 151 -3.27 -13.89 4.05
CA ALA A 151 -3.45 -13.55 2.65
C ALA A 151 -3.04 -14.69 1.69
N TYR A 152 -2.64 -15.87 2.20
CA TYR A 152 -2.15 -16.98 1.37
C TYR A 152 -3.17 -17.42 0.31
N ARG A 153 -4.45 -17.52 0.67
CA ARG A 153 -5.50 -17.88 -0.30
C ARG A 153 -5.60 -16.86 -1.43
N GLN A 154 -5.48 -15.59 -1.11
CA GLN A 154 -5.55 -14.50 -2.09
C GLN A 154 -4.30 -14.47 -2.98
N PHE A 155 -3.13 -14.77 -2.42
CA PHE A 155 -1.89 -14.92 -3.18
C PHE A 155 -1.96 -16.06 -4.20
N CYS A 156 -2.64 -17.16 -3.86
CA CYS A 156 -2.78 -18.33 -4.74
C CYS A 156 -3.88 -18.19 -5.81
N GLN A 157 -4.63 -17.08 -5.84
CA GLN A 157 -5.73 -16.81 -6.78
C GLN A 157 -5.27 -15.91 -7.92
#